data_AF-A0A674AC17-F1
#
_entry.id   AF-A0A674AC17-F1
#
_cell.length_a   1.000
_cell.length_b   1.000
_cell.length_c   1.000
_cell.angle_alpha   90.00
_cell.angle_beta   90.00
_cell.angle_gamma   90.00
#
_symmetry.space_group_name_H-M   'P 1'
#
loop_
_entity.id
_entity.type
_entity.pdbx_description
1 polymer ?
#
loop_
_entity_poly.entity_id
_entity_poly.type
_entity_poly.pdbx_seq_one_letter_code
_entity_poly.pdbx_strand_id
1 'polypeptide(L)'
;MFTRTYGKLYMQNSELFQDLFTELKRYYTGGNVNLEETLNDFWSRLLERMFQLLNSQYHFTDDYLECVSKYTDQLKPFGDVPRKLKAQVTRAFIAARTFVQGLMVGREVANRVAKVNVAPVCIRALTKMLYCPYCRGLAGLKPCQNYCHNVMRGCLANQADLDPEWNLFIGEETHCLSLSLSLSLSLSLSLSLSLSLSLSLSLSLSLSLLSRLLSLSLSLS
;
A
#
# COMPACT_ATOMS: atom_id res chain seq x y z
N MET A 1 7.03 15.10 -12.75
CA MET A 1 8.20 15.36 -11.88
C MET A 1 9.46 14.77 -12.51
N PHE A 2 9.54 13.44 -12.71
CA PHE A 2 10.73 12.79 -13.28
C PHE A 2 11.12 13.27 -14.69
N THR A 3 10.16 13.51 -15.58
CA THR A 3 10.45 14.06 -16.91
C THR A 3 11.10 15.45 -16.87
N ARG A 4 10.77 16.29 -15.89
CA ARG A 4 11.35 17.63 -15.72
C ARG A 4 12.76 17.59 -15.11
N THR A 5 13.02 16.66 -14.20
CA THR A 5 14.29 16.55 -13.48
C THR A 5 15.33 15.71 -14.24
N TYR A 6 14.90 14.70 -14.98
CA TYR A 6 15.77 13.68 -15.58
C TYR A 6 15.74 13.64 -17.12
N GLY A 7 14.83 14.39 -17.76
CA GLY A 7 14.77 14.56 -19.21
C GLY A 7 14.70 13.24 -20.01
N LYS A 8 15.51 13.14 -21.07
CA LYS A 8 15.51 12.00 -22.01
C LYS A 8 15.89 10.66 -21.37
N LEU A 9 16.80 10.65 -20.40
CA LEU A 9 17.26 9.42 -19.73
C LEU A 9 16.12 8.70 -19.01
N TYR A 10 15.22 9.44 -18.37
CA TYR A 10 14.01 8.87 -17.76
C TYR A 10 12.99 8.47 -18.82
N MET A 11 12.75 9.31 -19.83
CA MET A 11 11.76 9.02 -20.88
C MET A 11 12.08 7.76 -21.70
N GLN A 12 13.36 7.42 -21.87
CA GLN A 12 13.79 6.21 -22.58
C GLN A 12 13.74 4.94 -21.72
N ASN A 13 13.52 5.07 -20.41
CA ASN A 13 13.54 3.97 -19.45
C ASN A 13 12.33 3.97 -18.51
N SER A 14 11.30 4.75 -18.85
CA SER A 14 10.12 4.93 -18.01
C SER A 14 9.28 3.66 -17.90
N GLU A 15 9.39 2.77 -18.89
CA GLU A 15 8.69 1.47 -18.94
C GLU A 15 9.00 0.62 -17.69
N LEU A 16 10.27 0.57 -17.26
CA LEU A 16 10.69 -0.12 -16.02
C LEU A 16 9.90 0.33 -14.78
N PHE A 17 9.65 1.64 -14.68
CA PHE A 17 8.88 2.19 -13.58
C PHE A 17 7.38 1.93 -13.76
N GLN A 18 6.86 2.01 -14.99
CA GLN A 18 5.46 1.72 -15.30
C GLN A 18 5.09 0.26 -14.99
N ASP A 19 5.97 -0.68 -15.33
CA ASP A 19 5.83 -2.11 -15.00
C ASP A 19 5.72 -2.30 -13.48
N LEU A 20 6.66 -1.71 -12.73
CA LEU A 20 6.65 -1.75 -11.27
C LEU A 20 5.33 -1.22 -10.70
N PHE A 21 4.88 -0.04 -11.14
CA PHE A 21 3.61 0.53 -10.65
C PHE A 21 2.39 -0.32 -11.04
N THR A 22 2.43 -0.98 -12.19
CA THR A 22 1.38 -1.90 -12.63
C THR A 22 1.29 -3.12 -11.73
N GLU A 23 2.43 -3.71 -11.39
CA GLU A 23 2.52 -4.85 -10.47
C GLU A 23 2.12 -4.48 -9.04
N LEU A 24 2.56 -3.31 -8.55
CA LEU A 24 2.14 -2.76 -7.25
C LEU A 24 0.62 -2.56 -7.19
N LYS A 25 0.01 -2.04 -8.27
CA LYS A 25 -1.44 -1.89 -8.37
C LYS A 25 -2.14 -3.25 -8.37
N ARG A 26 -1.61 -4.23 -9.11
CA ARG A 26 -2.15 -5.60 -9.17
C ARG A 26 -2.11 -6.27 -7.79
N TYR A 27 -1.01 -6.12 -7.05
CA TYR A 27 -0.89 -6.59 -5.66
C TYR A 27 -1.95 -5.96 -4.76
N TYR A 28 -2.09 -4.62 -4.84
CA TYR A 28 -3.06 -3.85 -4.06
C TYR A 28 -4.51 -4.28 -4.33
N THR A 29 -4.88 -4.55 -5.58
CA THR A 29 -6.24 -5.00 -5.94
C THR A 29 -6.52 -6.47 -5.62
N GLY A 30 -5.61 -7.17 -4.94
CA GLY A 30 -5.81 -8.55 -4.51
C GLY A 30 -5.22 -9.61 -5.45
N GLY A 31 -4.44 -9.22 -6.46
CA GLY A 31 -3.75 -10.15 -7.34
C GLY A 31 -2.74 -11.03 -6.60
N ASN A 32 -2.47 -12.22 -7.16
CA ASN A 32 -1.44 -13.13 -6.65
C ASN A 32 -0.06 -12.67 -7.14
N VAL A 33 0.50 -11.69 -6.44
CA VAL A 33 1.79 -11.07 -6.79
C VAL A 33 2.75 -11.25 -5.62
N ASN A 34 3.95 -11.76 -5.89
CA ASN A 34 5.02 -11.80 -4.92
C ASN A 34 5.74 -10.45 -4.91
N LEU A 35 5.34 -9.57 -4.00
CA LEU A 35 5.87 -8.21 -3.90
C LEU A 35 7.39 -8.19 -3.69
N GLU A 36 7.93 -9.18 -3.00
CA GLU A 36 9.36 -9.29 -2.75
C GLU A 36 10.16 -9.51 -4.03
N GLU A 37 9.67 -10.44 -4.85
CA GLU A 37 10.24 -10.80 -6.14
C GLU A 37 10.10 -9.65 -7.15
N THR A 38 8.93 -9.02 -7.24
CA THR A 38 8.71 -7.84 -8.09
C THR A 38 9.71 -6.72 -7.79
N LEU A 39 9.98 -6.46 -6.51
CA LEU A 39 10.93 -5.43 -6.10
C LEU A 39 12.38 -5.84 -6.41
N ASN A 40 12.74 -7.12 -6.19
CA ASN A 40 14.06 -7.62 -6.54
C ASN A 40 14.32 -7.52 -8.06
N ASP A 41 13.35 -7.94 -8.89
CA ASP A 41 13.43 -7.87 -10.36
C ASP A 41 13.60 -6.41 -10.83
N PHE A 42 12.80 -5.49 -10.28
CA PHE A 42 12.93 -4.06 -10.58
C PHE A 42 14.35 -3.54 -10.32
N TRP A 43 14.95 -3.88 -9.17
CA TRP A 43 16.29 -3.43 -8.83
C TRP A 43 17.38 -4.08 -9.69
N SER A 44 17.21 -5.35 -10.08
CA SER A 44 18.12 -6.04 -11.00
C SER A 44 18.11 -5.38 -12.37
N ARG A 45 16.92 -5.22 -12.98
CA ARG A 45 16.78 -4.58 -14.29
C ARG A 45 17.24 -3.11 -14.27
N LEU A 46 17.00 -2.40 -13.17
CA LEU A 46 17.49 -1.03 -13.00
C LEU A 46 19.03 -0.98 -12.94
N LEU A 47 19.65 -1.93 -12.23
CA LEU A 47 21.11 -2.02 -12.16
C LEU A 47 21.72 -2.24 -13.54
N GLU A 48 21.24 -3.25 -14.26
CA GLU A 48 21.73 -3.60 -15.60
C GLU A 48 21.63 -2.40 -16.54
N ARG A 49 20.47 -1.72 -16.51
CA ARG A 49 20.24 -0.54 -17.35
C ARG A 49 21.14 0.63 -16.98
N MET A 50 21.33 0.90 -15.68
CA MET A 50 22.24 1.95 -15.22
C MET A 50 23.70 1.63 -15.53
N PHE A 51 24.09 0.37 -15.41
CA PHE A 51 25.44 -0.10 -15.70
C PHE A 51 25.81 0.11 -17.18
N GLN A 52 24.89 -0.22 -18.09
CA GLN A 52 25.05 0.05 -19.53
C GLN A 52 25.11 1.56 -19.84
N LEU A 53 24.27 2.37 -19.19
CA LEU A 53 24.24 3.82 -19.42
C LEU A 53 25.53 4.52 -18.93
N LEU A 54 26.07 4.10 -17.79
CA LEU A 54 27.32 4.63 -17.22
C LEU A 54 28.54 4.21 -18.05
N ASN A 55 28.48 3.03 -18.67
CA ASN A 55 29.58 2.45 -19.45
C ASN A 55 29.21 2.31 -20.93
N SER A 56 28.54 3.31 -21.50
CA SER A 56 28.01 3.29 -22.88
C SER A 56 29.05 3.06 -24.00
N GLN A 57 30.32 3.26 -23.67
CA GLN A 57 31.48 3.03 -24.53
C GLN A 57 31.84 1.53 -24.66
N TYR A 58 31.23 0.67 -23.85
CA TYR A 58 31.41 -0.79 -23.88
C TYR A 58 30.09 -1.48 -24.23
N HIS A 59 30.19 -2.58 -24.98
CA HIS A 59 29.08 -3.49 -25.19
C HIS A 59 29.19 -4.66 -24.21
N PHE A 60 28.15 -4.83 -23.39
CA PHE A 60 28.05 -5.93 -22.44
C PHE A 60 27.07 -6.97 -22.96
N THR A 61 27.43 -8.25 -22.86
CA THR A 61 26.53 -9.36 -23.14
C THR A 61 25.55 -9.57 -21.98
N ASP A 62 24.42 -10.22 -22.25
CA ASP A 62 23.43 -10.54 -21.20
C ASP A 62 24.05 -11.40 -20.08
N ASP A 63 24.88 -12.38 -20.42
CA ASP A 63 25.62 -13.20 -19.45
C ASP A 63 26.51 -12.36 -18.50
N TYR A 64 27.11 -11.29 -19.03
CA TYR A 64 27.94 -10.40 -18.23
C TYR A 64 27.08 -9.56 -17.26
N LEU A 65 25.92 -9.12 -17.72
CA LEU A 65 24.98 -8.34 -16.91
C LEU A 65 24.34 -9.21 -15.82
N GLU A 66 24.00 -10.47 -16.12
CA GLU A 66 23.55 -11.44 -15.11
C GLU A 66 24.64 -11.67 -14.05
N CYS A 67 25.90 -11.79 -14.47
CA CYS A 67 27.04 -11.87 -13.57
C CYS A 67 27.12 -10.63 -12.66
N VAL A 68 27.00 -9.42 -13.20
CA VAL A 68 26.97 -8.17 -12.42
C VAL A 68 25.82 -8.19 -11.40
N SER A 69 24.63 -8.60 -11.82
CA SER A 69 23.45 -8.71 -10.96
C SER A 69 23.69 -9.67 -9.78
N LYS A 70 24.48 -10.74 -9.96
CA LYS A 70 24.86 -11.69 -8.90
C LYS A 70 25.77 -11.09 -7.82
N TYR A 71 26.58 -10.08 -8.14
CA TYR A 71 27.48 -9.42 -7.18
C TYR A 71 26.87 -8.16 -6.52
N THR A 72 25.60 -7.86 -6.81
CA THR A 72 24.90 -6.67 -6.31
C THR A 72 24.94 -6.53 -4.78
N ASP A 73 24.77 -7.63 -4.05
CA ASP A 73 24.75 -7.60 -2.58
C ASP A 73 26.10 -7.24 -1.95
N GLN A 74 27.20 -7.58 -2.63
CA GLN A 74 28.56 -7.28 -2.18
C GLN A 74 28.96 -5.86 -2.56
N LEU A 75 28.63 -5.44 -3.79
CA LEU A 75 29.03 -4.15 -4.34
C LEU A 75 28.13 -3.00 -3.86
N LYS A 76 26.88 -3.31 -3.48
CA LYS A 76 25.86 -2.34 -3.05
C LYS A 76 25.85 -1.06 -3.90
N PRO A 77 25.61 -1.16 -5.23
CA PRO A 77 25.65 0.00 -6.13
C PRO A 77 24.64 1.10 -5.74
N PHE A 78 23.55 0.72 -5.08
CA PHE A 78 22.52 1.63 -4.55
C PHE A 78 22.59 1.78 -3.01
N GLY A 79 23.70 1.35 -2.40
CA GLY A 79 23.83 1.29 -0.94
C GLY A 79 22.74 0.43 -0.30
N ASP A 80 22.21 0.89 0.82
CA ASP A 80 21.12 0.21 1.54
C ASP A 80 19.71 0.58 1.04
N VAL A 81 19.60 1.41 -0.01
CA VAL A 81 18.31 1.88 -0.52
C VAL A 81 17.39 0.73 -0.94
N PRO A 82 17.80 -0.25 -1.77
CA PRO A 82 16.92 -1.33 -2.21
C PRO A 82 16.34 -2.09 -1.03
N ARG A 83 17.18 -2.42 -0.04
CA ARG A 83 16.77 -3.14 1.18
C ARG A 83 15.75 -2.35 2.01
N LYS A 84 16.02 -1.06 2.25
CA LYS A 84 15.12 -0.20 3.05
C LYS A 84 13.80 0.06 2.34
N LEU A 85 13.87 0.39 1.05
CA LEU A 85 12.69 0.65 0.23
C LEU A 85 11.84 -0.60 0.11
N LYS A 86 12.45 -1.76 -0.14
CA LYS A 86 11.75 -3.04 -0.17
C LYS A 86 10.97 -3.31 1.11
N ALA A 87 11.61 -3.17 2.28
CA ALA A 87 10.94 -3.35 3.56
C ALA A 87 9.78 -2.35 3.77
N GLN A 88 9.95 -1.08 3.36
CA GLN A 88 8.92 -0.06 3.48
C GLN A 88 7.75 -0.29 2.53
N VAL A 89 8.02 -0.56 1.24
CA VAL A 89 6.99 -0.88 0.23
C VAL A 89 6.18 -2.08 0.69
N THR A 90 6.86 -3.16 1.10
CA THR A 90 6.18 -4.39 1.52
C THR A 90 5.22 -4.15 2.67
N ARG A 91 5.67 -3.46 3.72
CA ARG A 91 4.80 -3.12 4.86
C ARG A 91 3.64 -2.20 4.47
N ALA A 92 3.90 -1.20 3.63
CA ALA A 92 2.89 -0.24 3.19
C ALA A 92 1.76 -0.91 2.39
N PHE A 93 2.15 -1.75 1.42
CA PHE A 93 1.22 -2.40 0.52
C PHE A 93 0.47 -3.54 1.19
N ILE A 94 1.09 -4.29 2.12
CA ILE A 94 0.38 -5.25 2.97
C ILE A 94 -0.69 -4.52 3.78
N ALA A 95 -0.34 -3.43 4.47
CA ALA A 95 -1.30 -2.67 5.26
C ALA A 95 -2.46 -2.10 4.42
N ALA A 96 -2.14 -1.53 3.25
CA ALA A 96 -3.14 -0.99 2.33
C ALA A 96 -4.06 -2.09 1.77
N ARG A 97 -3.51 -3.25 1.42
CA ARG A 97 -4.29 -4.40 0.94
C ARG A 97 -5.21 -4.94 2.04
N THR A 98 -4.69 -5.13 3.25
CA THR A 98 -5.47 -5.59 4.40
C THR A 98 -6.62 -4.64 4.70
N PHE A 99 -6.38 -3.33 4.73
CA PHE A 99 -7.41 -2.30 4.93
C PHE A 99 -8.53 -2.41 3.86
N VAL A 100 -8.19 -2.43 2.58
CA VAL A 100 -9.20 -2.50 1.51
C VAL A 100 -9.98 -3.82 1.56
N GLN A 101 -9.30 -4.93 1.84
CA GLN A 101 -9.95 -6.22 1.99
C GLN A 101 -10.85 -6.27 3.22
N GLY A 102 -10.41 -5.70 4.35
CA GLY A 102 -11.20 -5.59 5.55
C GLY A 102 -12.45 -4.75 5.33
N LEU A 103 -12.38 -3.60 4.66
CA LEU A 103 -13.57 -2.84 4.25
C LEU A 103 -14.57 -3.66 3.42
N MET A 104 -14.09 -4.50 2.50
CA MET A 104 -14.96 -5.39 1.72
C MET A 104 -15.67 -6.41 2.62
N VAL A 105 -14.94 -7.05 3.54
CA VAL A 105 -15.48 -8.00 4.52
C VAL A 105 -16.47 -7.30 5.46
N GLY A 106 -16.12 -6.14 5.99
CA GLY A 106 -16.99 -5.34 6.86
C GLY A 106 -18.31 -4.98 6.16
N ARG A 107 -18.25 -4.53 4.90
CA ARG A 107 -19.46 -4.32 4.08
C ARG A 107 -20.29 -5.60 3.95
N GLU A 108 -19.67 -6.74 3.69
CA GLU A 108 -20.38 -8.01 3.55
C GLU A 108 -21.07 -8.43 4.85
N VAL A 109 -20.37 -8.36 5.98
CA VAL A 109 -20.92 -8.67 7.31
C VAL A 109 -22.11 -7.75 7.61
N ALA A 110 -21.96 -6.43 7.45
CA ALA A 110 -23.05 -5.48 7.67
C ALA A 110 -24.29 -5.80 6.81
N ASN A 111 -24.10 -6.15 5.54
CA ASN A 111 -25.18 -6.55 4.64
C ASN A 111 -25.87 -7.86 5.05
N ARG A 112 -25.12 -8.81 5.63
CA ARG A 112 -25.67 -10.07 6.15
C ARG A 112 -26.46 -9.83 7.43
N VAL A 113 -25.92 -9.05 8.36
CA VAL A 113 -26.55 -8.72 9.65
C VAL A 113 -27.86 -7.94 9.44
N ALA A 114 -27.89 -7.02 8.49
CA ALA A 114 -29.10 -6.24 8.15
C ALA A 114 -30.27 -7.09 7.64
N LYS A 115 -30.02 -8.33 7.18
CA LYS A 115 -31.04 -9.25 6.64
C LYS A 115 -31.51 -10.29 7.64
N VAL A 116 -31.02 -10.26 8.88
CA VAL A 116 -31.44 -11.21 9.91
C VAL A 116 -32.90 -10.95 10.30
N ASN A 117 -33.73 -11.99 10.20
CA ASN A 117 -35.14 -11.89 10.55
C ASN A 117 -35.34 -11.61 12.05
N VAL A 118 -36.35 -10.80 12.36
CA VAL A 118 -36.74 -10.50 13.74
C VAL A 118 -37.38 -11.73 14.37
N ALA A 119 -36.89 -12.14 15.54
CA ALA A 119 -37.44 -13.31 16.24
C ALA A 119 -38.92 -13.11 16.64
N PRO A 120 -39.77 -14.15 16.61
CA PRO A 120 -41.18 -14.03 17.00
C PRO A 120 -41.41 -13.50 18.42
N VAL A 121 -40.46 -13.79 19.33
CA VAL A 121 -40.48 -13.26 20.71
C VAL A 121 -40.34 -11.73 20.71
N CYS A 122 -39.44 -11.19 19.87
CA CYS A 122 -39.27 -9.76 19.71
C CYS A 122 -40.52 -9.11 19.09
N ILE A 123 -41.12 -9.73 18.06
CA ILE A 123 -42.36 -9.23 17.44
C ILE A 123 -43.45 -9.06 18.52
N ARG A 124 -43.65 -10.07 19.38
CA ARG A 124 -44.61 -9.99 20.48
C ARG A 124 -44.27 -8.87 21.47
N ALA A 125 -42.99 -8.72 21.83
CA ALA A 125 -42.53 -7.69 22.77
C ALA A 125 -42.72 -6.27 22.20
N LEU A 126 -42.37 -6.06 20.93
CA LEU A 126 -42.59 -4.81 20.21
C LEU A 126 -44.08 -4.47 20.10
N THR A 127 -44.92 -5.45 19.74
CA THR A 127 -46.38 -5.24 19.66
C THR A 127 -46.96 -4.85 21.02
N LYS A 128 -46.51 -5.49 22.10
CA LYS A 128 -46.93 -5.14 23.46
C LYS A 128 -46.52 -3.73 23.85
N MET A 129 -45.32 -3.32 23.47
CA MET A 129 -44.78 -2.01 23.78
C MET A 129 -45.46 -0.89 22.98
N LEU A 130 -45.72 -1.11 21.69
CA LEU A 130 -46.19 -0.07 20.77
C LEU A 130 -47.71 0.00 20.64
N TYR A 131 -48.40 -1.15 20.60
CA TYR A 131 -49.80 -1.22 20.18
C TYR A 131 -50.78 -1.56 21.31
N CYS A 132 -50.38 -2.26 22.37
CA CYS A 132 -51.29 -2.56 23.48
C CYS A 132 -51.89 -1.35 24.21
N PRO A 133 -51.25 -0.16 24.30
CA PRO A 133 -51.90 1.02 24.87
C PRO A 133 -53.18 1.42 24.13
N TYR A 134 -53.19 1.32 22.79
CA TYR A 134 -54.36 1.60 21.97
C TYR A 134 -55.51 0.63 22.30
N CYS A 135 -55.22 -0.67 22.40
CA CYS A 135 -56.22 -1.69 22.76
C CYS A 135 -56.81 -1.49 24.17
N ARG A 136 -56.12 -0.75 25.04
CA ARG A 136 -56.55 -0.43 26.41
C ARG A 136 -57.21 0.94 26.53
N GLY A 137 -57.45 1.64 25.42
CA GLY A 137 -58.04 2.99 25.43
C GLY A 137 -57.07 4.09 25.88
N LEU A 138 -55.76 3.81 25.99
CA LEU A 138 -54.70 4.76 26.35
C LEU A 138 -54.03 5.32 25.10
N ALA A 139 -54.82 5.82 24.15
CA ALA A 139 -54.32 6.40 22.91
C ALA A 139 -53.48 7.66 23.19
N GLY A 140 -52.22 7.67 22.74
CA GLY A 140 -51.29 8.79 22.94
C GLY A 140 -50.22 8.58 24.02
N LEU A 141 -50.32 7.52 24.83
CA LEU A 141 -49.27 7.17 25.79
C LEU A 141 -48.05 6.60 25.06
N LYS A 142 -46.88 7.25 25.21
CA LYS A 142 -45.61 6.74 24.69
C LYS A 142 -45.00 5.71 25.64
N PRO A 143 -44.28 4.68 25.14
CA PRO A 143 -43.56 3.75 25.99
C PRO A 143 -42.46 4.47 26.78
N CYS A 144 -42.26 4.09 28.03
CA CYS A 144 -41.17 4.59 28.86
C CYS A 144 -39.81 4.29 28.22
N GLN A 145 -38.84 5.19 28.36
CA GLN A 145 -37.50 5.05 27.77
C GLN A 145 -36.83 3.72 28.14
N ASN A 146 -36.83 3.35 29.43
CA ASN A 146 -36.22 2.10 29.90
C ASN A 146 -36.96 0.86 29.39
N TYR A 147 -38.29 0.93 29.26
CA TYR A 147 -39.06 -0.16 28.69
C TYR A 147 -38.71 -0.35 27.20
N CYS A 148 -38.59 0.74 26.45
CA CYS A 148 -38.12 0.73 25.07
C CYS A 148 -36.72 0.13 24.93
N HIS A 149 -35.75 0.60 25.70
CA HIS A 149 -34.40 0.05 25.67
C HIS A 149 -34.34 -1.44 25.99
N ASN A 150 -35.10 -1.91 26.98
CA ASN A 150 -35.11 -3.33 27.34
C ASN A 150 -35.70 -4.20 26.22
N VAL A 151 -36.79 -3.76 25.59
CA VAL A 151 -37.36 -4.46 24.43
C VAL A 151 -36.37 -4.48 23.27
N MET A 152 -35.76 -3.34 22.94
CA MET A 152 -34.80 -3.24 21.84
C MET A 152 -33.53 -4.05 22.08
N ARG A 153 -32.99 -4.09 23.32
CA ARG A 153 -31.85 -4.95 23.67
C ARG A 153 -32.17 -6.42 23.46
N GLY A 154 -33.35 -6.88 23.88
CA GLY A 154 -33.79 -8.25 23.64
C GLY A 154 -33.97 -8.57 22.16
N CYS A 155 -34.48 -7.62 21.38
CA CYS A 155 -34.66 -7.75 19.94
C CYS A 155 -33.36 -7.81 19.15
N LEU A 156 -32.33 -7.09 19.60
CA LEU A 156 -31.05 -6.93 18.92
C LEU A 156 -29.91 -7.71 19.60
N ALA A 157 -30.22 -8.66 20.47
CA ALA A 157 -29.21 -9.38 21.28
C ALA A 157 -28.15 -10.05 20.39
N ASN A 158 -28.58 -10.79 19.36
CA ASN A 158 -27.68 -11.48 18.44
C ASN A 158 -26.79 -10.50 17.63
N GLN A 159 -27.30 -9.30 17.35
CA GLN A 159 -26.53 -8.25 16.69
C GLN A 159 -25.54 -7.59 17.66
N ALA A 160 -25.93 -7.45 18.93
CA ALA A 160 -25.07 -6.91 19.97
C ALA A 160 -23.89 -7.85 20.29
N ASP A 161 -24.03 -9.17 20.08
CA ASP A 161 -22.93 -10.12 20.21
C ASP A 161 -21.76 -9.85 19.24
N LEU A 162 -22.02 -9.13 18.14
CA LEU A 162 -20.98 -8.72 17.18
C LEU A 162 -20.22 -7.46 17.61
N ASP A 163 -20.75 -6.67 18.54
CA ASP A 163 -20.16 -5.40 18.98
C ASP A 163 -18.68 -5.51 19.42
N PRO A 164 -18.26 -6.48 20.26
CA PRO A 164 -16.85 -6.57 20.66
C PRO A 164 -15.93 -6.84 19.47
N GLU A 165 -16.27 -7.82 18.63
CA GLU A 165 -15.48 -8.17 17.43
C GLU A 165 -15.49 -7.04 16.41
N TRP A 166 -16.60 -6.33 16.27
CA TRP A 166 -16.71 -5.19 15.37
C TRP A 166 -15.84 -4.02 15.82
N ASN A 167 -15.80 -3.73 17.12
CA ASN A 167 -14.92 -2.69 17.67
C ASN A 167 -13.44 -3.05 17.50
N LEU A 168 -13.06 -4.31 17.69
CA LEU A 168 -11.71 -4.80 17.39
C LEU A 168 -11.38 -4.64 15.89
N PHE A 169 -12.30 -5.05 15.01
CA PHE A 169 -12.15 -4.91 13.57
C PHE A 169 -11.95 -3.45 13.14
N ILE A 170 -12.77 -2.51 13.64
CA ILE A 170 -12.62 -1.08 13.34
C ILE A 170 -11.29 -0.55 13.89
N GLY A 171 -10.86 -0.99 15.08
CA GLY A 171 -9.55 -0.66 15.63
C GLY A 171 -8.40 -1.07 14.70
N GLU A 172 -8.39 -2.32 14.26
CA GLU A 172 -7.36 -2.84 13.34
C GLU A 172 -7.39 -2.14 11.96
N GLU A 173 -8.58 -1.83 11.44
CA GLU A 173 -8.74 -1.05 10.20
C GLU A 173 -8.12 0.33 10.31
N THR A 174 -8.39 1.06 11.42
CA THR A 174 -7.79 2.37 11.64
C THR A 174 -6.27 2.30 11.77
N HIS A 175 -5.74 1.26 12.42
CA HIS A 175 -4.30 1.03 12.52
C HIS A 175 -3.69 0.77 11.13
N CYS A 176 -4.26 -0.14 10.33
CA CYS A 176 -3.79 -0.42 8.97
C CYS A 176 -3.82 0.83 8.08
N LEU A 177 -4.88 1.64 8.17
CA LEU A 177 -4.99 2.91 7.45
C LEU A 177 -3.85 3.86 7.86
N SER A 178 -3.63 4.07 9.16
CA SER A 178 -2.57 4.95 9.67
C SER A 178 -1.17 4.49 9.23
N LEU A 179 -0.91 3.17 9.25
CA LEU A 179 0.34 2.58 8.83
C LEU A 179 0.54 2.76 7.32
N SER A 180 -0.51 2.53 6.51
CA SER A 180 -0.44 2.72 5.06
C SER A 180 -0.18 4.18 4.68
N LEU A 181 -0.84 5.15 5.32
CA LEU A 181 -0.63 6.58 5.05
C LEU A 181 0.77 7.03 5.47
N SER A 182 1.19 6.71 6.70
CA SER A 182 2.53 7.08 7.19
C SER A 182 3.64 6.48 6.34
N LEU A 183 3.50 5.21 5.94
CA LEU A 183 4.48 4.58 5.07
C LEU A 183 4.41 5.13 3.64
N SER A 184 3.24 5.41 3.08
CA SER A 184 3.13 6.03 1.74
C SER A 184 3.83 7.40 1.68
N LEU A 185 3.71 8.20 2.74
CA LEU A 185 4.43 9.47 2.87
C LEU A 185 5.94 9.21 2.90
N SER A 186 6.39 8.28 3.75
CA SER A 186 7.82 7.92 3.83
C SER A 186 8.37 7.34 2.52
N LEU A 187 7.54 6.63 1.77
CA LEU A 187 7.88 6.00 0.50
C LEU A 187 8.04 7.07 -0.60
N SER A 188 7.10 8.02 -0.67
CA SER A 188 7.19 9.14 -1.61
C SER A 188 8.43 10.00 -1.36
N LEU A 189 8.79 10.24 -0.09
CA LEU A 189 10.02 10.93 0.28
C LEU A 189 11.28 10.09 -0.04
N SER A 190 11.27 8.79 0.23
CA SER A 190 12.44 7.93 0.00
C SER A 190 12.70 7.64 -1.48
N LEU A 191 11.67 7.42 -2.31
CA LEU A 191 11.85 7.32 -3.77
C LEU A 191 12.37 8.64 -4.35
N SER A 192 11.81 9.77 -3.94
CA SER A 192 12.27 11.08 -4.43
C SER A 192 13.72 11.37 -4.02
N LEU A 193 14.13 11.04 -2.79
CA LEU A 193 15.53 11.17 -2.34
C LEU A 193 16.49 10.17 -3.01
N SER A 194 16.09 8.91 -3.16
CA SER A 194 16.96 7.87 -3.72
C SER A 194 17.21 8.06 -5.22
N LEU A 195 16.17 8.44 -5.99
CA LEU A 195 16.34 8.81 -7.40
C LEU A 195 17.12 10.12 -7.57
N SER A 196 17.09 11.04 -6.61
CA SER A 196 17.93 12.24 -6.68
C SER A 196 19.39 11.96 -6.30
N LEU A 197 19.65 11.11 -5.32
CA LEU A 197 21.01 10.71 -4.92
C LEU A 197 21.73 9.82 -5.94
N SER A 198 21.05 8.81 -6.49
CA SER A 198 21.64 7.94 -7.51
C SER A 198 22.02 8.71 -8.79
N LEU A 199 21.28 9.78 -9.09
CA LEU A 199 21.57 10.64 -10.22
C LEU A 199 22.65 11.69 -9.95
N SER A 200 22.71 12.25 -8.74
CA SER A 200 23.80 13.15 -8.36
C SER A 200 25.14 12.41 -8.27
N LEU A 201 25.14 11.13 -7.87
CA LEU A 201 26.34 10.28 -7.92
C LEU A 201 26.78 10.01 -9.37
N SER A 202 25.86 9.72 -10.28
CA SER A 202 26.20 9.50 -11.69
C SER A 202 26.63 10.78 -12.40
N LEU A 203 26.05 11.94 -12.06
CA LEU A 203 26.49 13.24 -12.56
C LEU A 203 27.88 13.65 -12.03
N SER A 204 28.17 13.37 -10.76
CA SER A 204 29.48 13.66 -10.16
C SER A 204 30.58 12.71 -10.66
N LEU A 205 30.27 11.43 -10.89
CA LEU A 205 31.19 10.51 -11.55
C LEU A 205 31.49 10.94 -12.99
N SER A 206 30.47 11.29 -13.76
CA SER A 206 30.66 11.74 -15.15
C SER A 206 31.45 13.05 -15.24
N LEU A 207 31.20 14.03 -14.36
CA LEU A 207 32.00 15.26 -14.28
C LEU A 207 33.46 15.00 -13.88
N SER A 208 33.71 14.11 -12.93
CA SER A 208 35.06 13.78 -12.46
C SER A 208 35.88 12.99 -13.50
N LEU A 209 35.22 12.17 -14.32
CA LEU A 209 35.83 11.51 -15.48
C LEU A 209 36.17 12.54 -16.57
N LEU A 210 35.26 13.47 -16.87
CA LEU A 210 35.48 14.57 -17.82
C LEU A 210 36.65 15.47 -17.40
N SER A 211 36.74 15.84 -16.11
CA SER A 211 37.83 16.68 -15.61
C SER A 211 39.18 15.98 -15.67
N ARG A 212 39.23 14.68 -15.37
CA ARG A 212 40.44 13.86 -15.51
C ARG A 212 40.90 13.74 -16.96
N LEU A 213 39.97 13.52 -17.90
CA LEU A 213 40.27 13.45 -19.33
C LEU A 213 40.82 14.78 -19.86
N LEU A 214 40.20 15.91 -19.48
CA LEU A 214 40.71 17.24 -19.80
C LEU A 214 42.11 17.48 -19.23
N SER A 215 42.35 17.12 -17.97
CA SER A 215 43.67 17.27 -17.35
C SER A 215 44.75 16.44 -18.04
N LEU A 216 44.44 15.21 -18.47
CA LEU A 216 45.36 14.39 -19.26
C LEU A 216 45.66 15.04 -20.62
N SER A 217 44.63 15.51 -21.33
CA SER A 217 44.81 16.14 -22.65
C SER A 217 45.70 17.39 -22.60
N LEU A 218 45.59 18.17 -21.53
CA LEU A 218 46.42 19.37 -21.28
C LEU A 218 47.86 19.03 -20.86
N SER A 219 48.08 17.87 -20.23
CA SER A 219 49.43 17.42 -19.86
C SER A 219 50.20 16.72 -21.00
N LEU A 220 49.49 16.33 -22.06
CA LEU A 220 50.03 15.67 -23.27
C LEU A 220 50.21 16.64 -24.45
N SER A 221 49.86 17.93 -24.28
CA SER A 221 50.04 19.01 -25.24
C SER A 221 51.16 19.95 -24.79
#